data_AF-A0A0F6A8Q1-F1
#
_entry.id   AF-A0A0F6A8Q1-F1
#
_cell.length_a   1.000
_cell.length_b   1.000
_cell.length_c   1.000
_cell.angle_alpha   90.00
_cell.angle_beta   90.00
_cell.angle_gamma   90.00
#
_symmetry.space_group_name_H-M   'P 1'
#
loop_
_entity.id
_entity.type
_entity.pdbx_description
1 polymer ?
#
loop_
_entity_poly.entity_id
_entity_poly.type
_entity_poly.pdbx_seq_one_letter_code
_entity_poly.pdbx_strand_id
1 'polypeptide(L)'
;MFNFASSSGRLLNMKVQDQFKSHFFMNVFIPFSNLIFGHTKSQWFGMGEKLPKAVAAQWRTWCNGCGYVKTAFGKTIDKHYFNDLTFPSMWVNAVDDFIANNKNVKDMMAVSPNSAAETITLIPKEYGLKEIGQMKFFSRKSSILWPICLDWLDTHSKDKSVN
;
A
#
# COMPACT_ATOMS: atom_id res chain seq x y z
N MET A 1 0.88 -14.98 0.36
CA MET A 1 0.77 -13.72 -0.41
C MET A 1 1.98 -12.86 -0.13
N PHE A 2 2.75 -12.50 -1.15
CA PHE A 2 3.85 -11.54 -1.01
C PHE A 2 3.36 -10.15 -1.40
N ASN A 3 3.63 -9.15 -0.56
CA ASN A 3 3.23 -7.77 -0.76
C ASN A 3 4.47 -6.88 -0.69
N PHE A 4 4.66 -6.03 -1.70
CA PHE A 4 5.64 -4.95 -1.64
C PHE A 4 4.93 -3.59 -1.60
N ALA A 5 5.37 -2.72 -0.70
CA ALA A 5 4.87 -1.35 -0.52
C ALA A 5 3.33 -1.23 -0.45
N SER A 6 2.66 -2.28 0.03
CA SER A 6 1.21 -2.32 0.19
C SER A 6 0.86 -1.77 1.57
N SER A 7 0.00 -0.76 1.62
CA SER A 7 -0.26 -0.03 2.87
C SER A 7 -1.62 0.66 2.86
N SER A 8 -2.08 1.11 4.04
CA SER A 8 -3.37 1.82 4.14
C SER A 8 -3.32 3.25 3.61
N GLY A 9 -2.13 3.80 3.39
CA GLY A 9 -1.96 5.20 2.98
C GLY A 9 -2.58 6.22 3.92
N ARG A 10 -2.79 5.86 5.20
CA ARG A 10 -3.40 6.77 6.18
C ARG A 10 -2.52 7.99 6.36
N LEU A 11 -3.11 9.17 6.16
CA LEU A 11 -2.37 10.44 6.17
C LEU A 11 -1.67 10.66 7.52
N LEU A 12 -2.38 10.44 8.62
CA LEU A 12 -1.85 10.65 9.98
C LEU A 12 -0.69 9.72 10.38
N ASN A 13 -0.46 8.63 9.63
CA ASN A 13 0.64 7.70 9.89
C ASN A 13 1.94 8.13 9.20
N MET A 14 1.90 9.09 8.28
CA MET A 14 3.07 9.60 7.56
C MET A 14 3.88 10.58 8.44
N LYS A 15 5.11 10.92 8.05
CA LYS A 15 5.90 11.98 8.70
C LYS A 15 5.23 13.33 8.48
N VAL A 16 5.31 14.24 9.46
CA VAL A 16 4.62 15.55 9.44
C VAL A 16 4.78 16.31 8.12
N GLN A 17 6.00 16.40 7.59
CA GLN A 17 6.29 17.03 6.30
C GLN A 17 5.49 16.43 5.12
N ASP A 18 5.30 15.10 5.13
CA ASP A 18 4.60 14.35 4.09
C ASP A 18 3.09 14.34 4.35
N GLN A 19 2.66 14.48 5.61
CA GLN A 19 1.25 14.69 5.95
C GLN A 19 0.71 15.95 5.28
N PHE A 20 1.45 17.07 5.31
CA PHE A 20 0.99 18.31 4.67
C PHE A 20 0.75 18.13 3.17
N LYS A 21 1.71 17.53 2.45
CA LYS A 21 1.59 17.25 1.00
C LYS A 21 0.41 16.32 0.72
N SER A 22 0.29 15.26 1.50
CA SER A 22 -0.75 14.25 1.29
C SER A 22 -2.14 14.78 1.67
N HIS A 23 -2.27 15.61 2.71
CA HIS A 23 -3.51 16.33 3.04
C HIS A 23 -3.88 17.34 1.95
N PHE A 24 -2.94 18.11 1.43
CA PHE A 24 -3.20 19.01 0.30
C PHE A 24 -3.73 18.23 -0.90
N PHE A 25 -3.05 17.16 -1.29
CA PHE A 25 -3.47 16.35 -2.43
C PHE A 25 -4.86 15.72 -2.21
N MET A 26 -5.06 15.04 -1.07
CA MET A 26 -6.30 14.32 -0.78
C MET A 26 -7.49 15.24 -0.53
N ASN A 27 -7.30 16.35 0.20
CA ASN A 27 -8.41 17.17 0.70
C ASN A 27 -8.61 18.47 -0.06
N VAL A 28 -7.64 18.91 -0.87
CA VAL A 28 -7.76 20.12 -1.70
C VAL A 28 -7.76 19.76 -3.17
N PHE A 29 -6.70 19.08 -3.66
CA PHE A 29 -6.55 18.82 -5.09
C PHE A 29 -7.60 17.85 -5.64
N ILE A 30 -7.85 16.71 -4.98
CA ILE A 30 -8.86 15.74 -5.44
C ILE A 30 -10.25 16.38 -5.56
N PRO A 31 -10.82 17.02 -4.51
CA PRO A 31 -12.12 17.67 -4.63
C PRO A 31 -12.17 18.75 -5.71
N PHE A 32 -11.12 19.58 -5.80
CA PHE A 32 -11.04 20.67 -6.78
C PHE A 32 -10.94 20.16 -8.22
N SER A 33 -10.05 19.19 -8.48
CA SER A 33 -9.93 18.55 -9.79
C SER A 33 -11.23 17.86 -10.20
N ASN A 34 -11.88 17.16 -9.28
CA ASN A 34 -13.17 16.51 -9.53
C ASN A 34 -14.30 17.51 -9.83
N LEU A 35 -14.26 18.70 -9.24
CA LEU A 35 -15.23 19.77 -9.49
C LEU A 35 -15.04 20.40 -10.87
N ILE A 36 -13.80 20.73 -11.24
CA ILE A 36 -13.49 21.45 -12.48
C ILE A 36 -13.45 20.54 -13.70
N PHE A 37 -12.85 19.35 -13.58
CA PHE A 37 -12.59 18.45 -14.70
C PHE A 37 -13.51 17.23 -14.73
N GLY A 38 -14.33 17.01 -13.70
CA GLY A 38 -15.15 15.81 -13.56
C GLY A 38 -14.36 14.52 -13.22
N HIS A 39 -13.04 14.62 -13.04
CA HIS A 39 -12.14 13.52 -12.67
C HIS A 39 -10.88 14.06 -11.97
N THR A 40 -10.16 13.18 -11.29
CA THR A 40 -8.89 13.55 -10.63
C THR A 40 -7.73 13.34 -11.61
N LYS A 41 -6.97 14.41 -11.88
CA LYS A 41 -5.77 14.37 -12.72
C LYS A 41 -4.54 13.89 -11.94
N SER A 42 -4.59 12.67 -11.43
CA SER A 42 -3.50 11.95 -10.73
C SER A 42 -2.19 11.91 -11.53
N GLN A 43 -2.28 11.88 -12.87
CA GLN A 43 -1.12 11.94 -13.78
C GLN A 43 -0.25 13.18 -13.57
N TRP A 44 -0.82 14.31 -13.13
CA TRP A 44 -0.05 15.53 -12.85
C TRP A 44 0.85 15.40 -11.63
N PHE A 45 0.60 14.42 -10.77
CA PHE A 45 1.38 14.15 -9.57
C PHE A 45 2.17 12.84 -9.68
N GLY A 46 2.27 12.27 -10.88
CA GLY A 46 2.98 11.00 -11.11
C GLY A 46 2.30 9.79 -10.45
N MET A 47 1.03 9.90 -10.05
CA MET A 47 0.26 8.84 -9.37
C MET A 47 -0.53 7.96 -10.37
N GLY A 48 -0.01 7.80 -11.59
CA GLY A 48 -0.64 7.01 -12.65
C GLY A 48 -1.77 7.74 -13.39
N GLU A 49 -2.65 6.96 -14.02
CA GLU A 49 -3.73 7.44 -14.88
C GLU A 49 -4.81 8.23 -14.13
N LYS A 50 -5.61 8.99 -14.88
CA LYS A 50 -6.74 9.78 -14.35
C LYS A 50 -7.72 8.91 -13.57
N LEU A 51 -8.12 9.36 -12.38
CA LEU A 51 -9.08 8.65 -11.54
C LEU A 51 -10.50 9.19 -11.72
N PRO A 52 -11.51 8.33 -11.97
CA PRO A 52 -12.91 8.74 -11.97
C PRO A 52 -13.30 9.39 -10.65
N LYS A 53 -14.19 10.40 -10.70
CA LYS A 53 -14.57 11.21 -9.53
C LYS A 53 -15.01 10.38 -8.32
N ALA A 54 -15.88 9.39 -8.51
CA ALA A 54 -16.38 8.54 -7.43
C ALA A 54 -15.27 7.68 -6.81
N VAL A 55 -14.39 7.12 -7.64
CA VAL A 55 -13.22 6.32 -7.20
C VAL A 55 -12.26 7.18 -6.39
N ALA A 56 -11.93 8.38 -6.88
CA ALA A 56 -11.05 9.31 -6.17
C ALA A 56 -11.65 9.79 -4.84
N ALA A 57 -12.97 10.02 -4.79
CA ALA A 57 -13.66 10.40 -3.56
C ALA A 57 -13.67 9.25 -2.54
N GLN A 58 -13.90 8.01 -2.98
CA GLN A 58 -13.84 6.83 -2.12
C GLN A 58 -12.42 6.60 -1.59
N TRP A 59 -11.42 6.67 -2.46
CA TRP A 59 -10.01 6.54 -2.08
C TRP A 59 -9.59 7.60 -1.07
N ARG A 60 -9.99 8.87 -1.28
CA ARG A 60 -9.81 9.95 -0.29
C ARG A 60 -10.38 9.56 1.07
N THR A 61 -11.61 9.04 1.12
CA THR A 61 -12.24 8.61 2.38
C THR A 61 -11.43 7.53 3.09
N TRP A 62 -10.94 6.54 2.34
CA TRP A 62 -10.13 5.45 2.89
C TRP A 62 -8.79 5.95 3.45
N CYS A 63 -8.07 6.82 2.72
CA CYS A 63 -6.80 7.37 3.19
C CYS A 63 -6.93 8.35 4.36
N ASN A 64 -8.10 8.99 4.55
CA ASN A 64 -8.34 9.81 5.75
C ASN A 64 -8.77 8.97 6.97
N GLY A 65 -9.18 7.71 6.79
CA GLY A 65 -9.61 6.82 7.88
C GLY A 65 -8.54 5.84 8.35
N CYS A 66 -8.91 4.99 9.32
CA CYS A 66 -8.05 3.92 9.85
C CYS A 66 -8.48 2.57 9.24
N GLY A 67 -7.50 1.74 8.86
CA GLY A 67 -7.76 0.41 8.29
C GLY A 67 -8.19 0.42 6.83
N TYR A 68 -7.90 1.50 6.08
CA TYR A 68 -8.17 1.62 4.65
C TYR A 68 -9.62 1.25 4.28
N VAL A 69 -9.82 0.08 3.66
CA VAL A 69 -11.12 -0.45 3.23
C VAL A 69 -12.05 -0.79 4.41
N LYS A 70 -11.51 -1.05 5.62
CA LYS A 70 -12.31 -1.26 6.83
C LYS A 70 -13.26 -0.10 7.13
N THR A 71 -12.91 1.10 6.70
CA THR A 71 -13.75 2.30 6.85
C THR A 71 -15.09 2.21 6.09
N ALA A 72 -15.17 1.30 5.10
CA ALA A 72 -16.34 1.07 4.27
C ALA A 72 -17.17 -0.17 4.68
N PHE A 73 -16.66 -1.02 5.58
CA PHE A 73 -17.40 -2.20 6.04
C PHE A 73 -18.68 -1.81 6.77
N GLY A 74 -19.80 -2.45 6.41
CA GLY A 74 -21.12 -2.17 6.97
C GLY A 74 -21.70 -0.80 6.60
N LYS A 75 -21.08 -0.08 5.64
CA LYS A 75 -21.56 1.21 5.11
C LYS A 75 -21.80 1.16 3.61
N THR A 76 -20.76 0.79 2.88
CA THR A 76 -20.79 0.67 1.41
C THR A 76 -20.29 -0.69 0.93
N ILE A 77 -19.68 -1.47 1.82
CA ILE A 77 -19.29 -2.86 1.59
C ILE A 77 -20.03 -3.71 2.61
N ASP A 78 -21.07 -4.41 2.16
CA ASP A 78 -21.91 -5.26 3.01
C ASP A 78 -21.32 -6.66 3.18
N LYS A 79 -20.65 -7.17 2.13
CA LYS A 79 -20.01 -8.49 2.13
C LYS A 79 -18.52 -8.37 1.86
N HIS A 80 -17.71 -8.94 2.74
CA HIS A 80 -16.27 -9.05 2.57
C HIS A 80 -15.76 -10.37 3.17
N TYR A 81 -14.61 -10.85 2.71
CA TYR A 81 -14.01 -12.13 3.14
C TYR A 81 -12.63 -11.96 3.78
N PHE A 82 -12.26 -10.74 4.18
CA PHE A 82 -10.94 -10.49 4.78
C PHE A 82 -10.69 -11.25 6.10
N ASN A 83 -11.76 -11.58 6.83
CA ASN A 83 -11.67 -12.42 8.03
C ASN A 83 -11.40 -13.89 7.69
N ASP A 84 -11.71 -14.33 6.47
CA ASP A 84 -11.56 -15.72 6.05
C ASP A 84 -10.16 -15.99 5.48
N LEU A 85 -9.35 -14.94 5.30
CA LEU A 85 -7.97 -15.05 4.81
C LEU A 85 -7.07 -15.57 5.92
N THR A 86 -6.63 -16.82 5.80
CA THR A 86 -5.75 -17.50 6.77
C THR A 86 -4.38 -17.85 6.19
N PHE A 87 -4.14 -17.60 4.90
CA PHE A 87 -2.87 -17.91 4.27
C PHE A 87 -1.73 -17.05 4.81
N PRO A 88 -0.47 -17.55 4.79
CA PRO A 88 0.69 -16.78 5.18
C PRO A 88 0.90 -15.59 4.23
N SER A 89 1.33 -14.46 4.78
CA SER A 89 1.65 -13.27 4.00
C SER A 89 2.95 -12.61 4.44
N MET A 90 3.70 -12.11 3.47
CA MET A 90 4.90 -11.31 3.68
C MET A 90 4.61 -9.88 3.24
N TRP A 91 4.96 -8.93 4.09
CA TRP A 91 4.78 -7.49 3.85
C TRP A 91 6.14 -6.80 3.87
N VAL A 92 6.62 -6.49 2.68
CA VAL A 92 7.92 -5.84 2.49
C VAL A 92 7.71 -4.37 2.18
N ASN A 93 8.41 -3.50 2.88
CA ASN A 93 8.42 -2.06 2.62
C ASN A 93 9.84 -1.49 2.71
N ALA A 94 10.05 -0.26 2.27
CA ALA A 94 11.35 0.40 2.31
C ALA A 94 11.32 1.65 3.20
N VAL A 95 12.43 1.94 3.90
CA VAL A 95 12.51 3.10 4.81
C VAL A 95 12.42 4.46 4.11
N ASP A 96 12.71 4.51 2.82
CA ASP A 96 12.62 5.69 1.96
C ASP A 96 11.25 5.84 1.27
N ASP A 97 10.29 4.98 1.60
CA ASP A 97 8.88 5.12 1.24
C ASP A 97 8.10 5.84 2.35
N PHE A 98 7.59 7.04 2.06
CA PHE A 98 6.81 7.81 3.02
C PHE A 98 5.35 7.35 3.13
N ILE A 99 4.82 6.66 2.11
CA ILE A 99 3.44 6.17 2.06
C ILE A 99 3.37 4.81 2.77
N ALA A 100 4.10 3.80 2.27
CA ALA A 100 4.12 2.45 2.85
C ALA A 100 5.09 2.32 4.03
N ASN A 101 5.01 3.24 4.98
CA ASN A 101 5.75 3.13 6.24
C ASN A 101 5.17 2.04 7.16
N ASN A 102 5.93 1.65 8.19
CA ASN A 102 5.57 0.54 9.10
C ASN A 102 4.19 0.72 9.76
N LYS A 103 3.77 1.95 10.07
CA LYS A 103 2.45 2.22 10.64
C LYS A 103 1.33 1.94 9.63
N ASN A 104 1.50 2.37 8.39
CA ASN A 104 0.52 2.13 7.32
C ASN A 104 0.49 0.66 6.85
N VAL A 105 1.63 -0.03 6.88
CA VAL A 105 1.68 -1.48 6.62
C VAL A 105 0.93 -2.23 7.71
N LYS A 106 1.21 -1.94 8.98
CA LYS A 106 0.50 -2.55 10.11
C LYS A 106 -1.00 -2.28 10.10
N ASP A 107 -1.41 -1.06 9.75
CA ASP A 107 -2.82 -0.68 9.61
C ASP A 107 -3.51 -1.44 8.46
N MET A 108 -2.80 -1.71 7.37
CA MET A 108 -3.31 -2.53 6.26
C MET A 108 -3.41 -4.02 6.64
N MET A 109 -2.41 -4.57 7.33
CA MET A 109 -2.44 -5.94 7.82
C MET A 109 -3.64 -6.19 8.74
N ALA A 110 -4.01 -5.20 9.55
CA ALA A 110 -5.17 -5.29 10.42
C ALA A 110 -6.46 -5.56 9.64
N VAL A 111 -6.55 -5.26 8.34
CA VAL A 111 -7.72 -5.57 7.49
C VAL A 111 -8.03 -7.06 7.48
N SER A 112 -7.01 -7.91 7.51
CA SER A 112 -7.12 -9.38 7.44
C SER A 112 -6.53 -10.00 8.71
N PRO A 113 -7.25 -9.93 9.84
CA PRO A 113 -6.68 -10.21 11.17
C PRO A 113 -6.25 -11.68 11.36
N ASN A 114 -6.78 -12.60 10.55
CA ASN A 114 -6.53 -14.03 10.66
C ASN A 114 -5.39 -14.53 9.75
N SER A 115 -4.77 -13.65 8.95
CA SER A 115 -3.62 -14.01 8.11
C SER A 115 -2.33 -13.99 8.94
N ALA A 116 -1.55 -15.06 8.89
CA ALA A 116 -0.22 -15.10 9.48
C ALA A 116 0.71 -14.18 8.69
N ALA A 117 1.02 -13.00 9.24
CA ALA A 117 1.71 -11.95 8.52
C ALA A 117 3.11 -11.68 9.08
N GLU A 118 4.11 -11.73 8.20
CA GLU A 118 5.49 -11.35 8.45
C GLU A 118 5.79 -9.99 7.81
N THR A 119 6.73 -9.24 8.38
CA THR A 119 7.11 -7.91 7.88
C THR A 119 8.61 -7.78 7.73
N ILE A 120 9.06 -7.19 6.62
CA ILE A 120 10.46 -6.83 6.39
C ILE A 120 10.53 -5.37 5.97
N THR A 121 11.39 -4.59 6.62
CA THR A 121 11.67 -3.21 6.23
C THR A 121 13.07 -3.11 5.65
N LEU A 122 13.16 -2.73 4.37
CA LEU A 122 14.41 -2.64 3.61
C LEU A 122 15.07 -1.27 3.76
N ILE A 123 16.38 -1.28 3.94
CA ILE A 123 17.22 -0.09 3.92
C ILE A 123 18.02 -0.09 2.63
N PRO A 124 17.80 0.85 1.69
CA PRO A 124 18.45 0.83 0.37
C PRO A 124 19.99 0.67 0.44
N LYS A 125 20.62 1.33 1.41
CA LYS A 125 22.08 1.31 1.58
C LYS A 125 22.64 -0.08 1.91
N GLU A 126 21.89 -0.95 2.58
CA GLU A 126 22.31 -2.32 2.90
C GLU A 126 22.44 -3.19 1.65
N TYR A 127 21.77 -2.80 0.56
CA TYR A 127 21.78 -3.49 -0.73
C TYR A 127 22.56 -2.74 -1.81
N GLY A 128 23.35 -1.73 -1.42
CA GLY A 128 24.09 -0.89 -2.37
C GLY A 128 23.19 -0.02 -3.26
N LEU A 129 21.92 0.18 -2.88
CA LEU A 129 20.96 0.96 -3.63
C LEU A 129 20.89 2.40 -3.10
N LYS A 130 20.70 3.35 -4.03
CA LYS A 130 20.44 4.76 -3.67
C LYS A 130 19.02 4.96 -3.11
N GLU A 131 18.06 4.21 -3.65
CA GLU A 131 16.64 4.32 -3.34
C GLU A 131 15.91 3.03 -3.72
N ILE A 132 14.82 2.74 -3.02
CA ILE A 132 13.83 1.71 -3.35
C ILE A 132 12.46 2.39 -3.49
N GLY A 133 12.04 3.13 -2.46
CA GLY A 133 10.75 3.83 -2.43
C GLY A 133 9.55 2.93 -2.71
N GLN A 134 8.45 3.55 -3.15
CA GLN A 134 7.14 2.89 -3.32
C GLN A 134 7.06 1.94 -4.52
N MET A 135 7.86 2.14 -5.58
CA MET A 135 7.66 1.44 -6.87
C MET A 135 8.91 0.75 -7.43
N LYS A 136 10.12 0.99 -6.89
CA LYS A 136 11.36 0.57 -7.58
C LYS A 136 11.83 -0.82 -7.21
N PHE A 137 11.19 -1.51 -6.27
CA PHE A 137 11.55 -2.89 -5.90
C PHE A 137 11.60 -3.83 -7.11
N PHE A 138 10.60 -3.80 -8.00
CA PHE A 138 10.58 -4.59 -9.23
C PHE A 138 11.29 -3.91 -10.42
N SER A 139 12.07 -2.86 -10.17
CA SER A 139 12.91 -2.25 -11.21
C SER A 139 14.18 -3.06 -11.42
N ARG A 140 14.74 -3.02 -12.64
CA ARG A 140 16.03 -3.65 -12.95
C ARG A 140 17.17 -3.19 -12.03
N LYS A 141 17.11 -1.96 -11.51
CA LYS A 141 18.12 -1.42 -10.59
C LYS A 141 18.09 -2.08 -9.22
N SER A 142 16.95 -2.66 -8.83
CA SER A 142 16.73 -3.28 -7.53
C SER A 142 16.60 -4.80 -7.64
N SER A 143 17.10 -5.40 -8.73
CA SER A 143 17.03 -6.85 -8.95
C SER A 143 17.71 -7.67 -7.85
N ILE A 144 18.68 -7.08 -7.14
CA ILE A 144 19.32 -7.67 -5.95
C ILE A 144 18.32 -7.98 -4.82
N LEU A 145 17.15 -7.34 -4.80
CA LEU A 145 16.10 -7.56 -3.81
C LEU A 145 15.15 -8.70 -4.19
N TRP A 146 15.11 -9.10 -5.47
CA TRP A 146 14.15 -10.10 -5.97
C TRP A 146 14.31 -11.48 -5.31
N PRO A 147 15.51 -11.94 -4.91
CA PRO A 147 15.65 -13.15 -4.11
C PRO A 147 14.75 -13.17 -2.87
N ILE A 148 14.51 -12.04 -2.20
CA ILE A 148 13.60 -11.97 -1.03
C ILE A 148 12.19 -12.48 -1.37
N CYS A 149 11.67 -12.10 -2.55
CA CYS A 149 10.37 -12.55 -3.01
C CYS A 149 10.41 -14.02 -3.46
N LEU A 150 11.45 -14.39 -4.22
CA LEU A 150 11.59 -15.73 -4.78
C LEU A 150 11.79 -16.78 -3.69
N ASP A 151 12.63 -16.52 -2.69
CA ASP A 151 12.91 -17.42 -1.58
C ASP A 151 11.68 -17.60 -0.69
N TRP A 152 10.93 -16.51 -0.45
CA TRP A 152 9.66 -16.58 0.28
C TRP A 152 8.63 -17.43 -0.47
N LEU A 153 8.51 -17.23 -1.79
CA LEU A 153 7.62 -18.03 -2.63
C LEU A 153 8.06 -19.49 -2.68
N ASP A 154 9.36 -19.79 -2.82
CA ASP A 154 9.88 -21.15 -2.86
C ASP A 154 9.55 -21.92 -1.58
N THR A 155 9.79 -21.29 -0.42
CA THR A 155 9.48 -21.84 0.91
C THR A 155 8.00 -22.21 1.05
N HIS A 156 7.10 -21.41 0.47
CA HIS A 156 5.65 -21.63 0.55
C HIS A 156 5.06 -22.34 -0.67
N SER A 157 5.88 -22.70 -1.68
CA SER A 157 5.47 -23.46 -2.86
C SER A 157 5.56 -24.97 -2.65
N LYS A 158 6.48 -25.41 -1.79
CA LYS A 158 6.79 -26.82 -1.55
C LYS A 158 5.75 -27.53 -0.66
N ASP A 159 4.80 -26.81 -0.11
CA ASP A 159 3.77 -27.33 0.80
C ASP A 159 2.54 -27.93 0.07
N LYS A 160 2.68 -28.26 -1.23
CA LYS A 160 1.60 -28.87 -2.04
C LYS A 160 2.04 -30.04 -2.94
N SER A 161 3.19 -30.65 -2.69
CA SER A 161 3.61 -31.87 -3.40
C SER A 161 3.75 -33.09 -2.49
N VAL A 162 2.82 -33.30 -1.54
CA VAL A 162 2.59 -34.61 -0.90
C VAL A 162 1.11 -34.77 -0.58
N ASN A 163 0.54 -35.86 -1.11
CA ASN A 163 -0.82 -36.42 -1.06
C ASN A 163 -1.77 -36.01 -2.18
#